data_AF-A0A085LK03-F1
#
_entry.id   AF-A0A085LK03-F1
#
_cell.length_a   1.000
_cell.length_b   1.000
_cell.length_c   1.000
_cell.angle_alpha   90.00
_cell.angle_beta   90.00
_cell.angle_gamma   90.00
#
_symmetry.space_group_name_H-M   'P 1'
#
loop_
_entity.id
_entity.type
_entity.pdbx_description
1 polymer ?
#
loop_
_entity_poly.entity_id
_entity_poly.type
_entity_poly.pdbx_seq_one_letter_code
_entity_poly.pdbx_strand_id
1 'polypeptide(L)' 'MTPHCSGHRHVLHRTEKTVSVDHGGTQLTVAIDRVEPAFIFVHGNGERRSPASNSTESRKKET' A
#
# COMPACT_ATOMS: atom_id res chain seq x y z
N MET A 1 12.86 -7.71 -13.87
CA MET A 1 12.85 -6.71 -12.77
C MET A 1 11.44 -6.73 -12.21
N THR A 2 11.27 -6.95 -10.91
CA THR A 2 9.96 -6.81 -10.26
C THR A 2 9.63 -5.32 -10.06
N PRO A 3 8.41 -4.85 -10.38
CA PRO A 3 8.03 -3.49 -10.09
C PRO A 3 7.98 -3.28 -8.56
N HIS A 4 8.64 -2.23 -8.08
CA HIS A 4 8.66 -1.91 -6.65
C HIS A 4 7.47 -1.00 -6.30
N CYS A 5 6.42 -1.58 -5.73
CA CYS A 5 5.27 -0.82 -5.25
C CYS A 5 5.65 0.05 -4.03
N SER A 6 5.33 1.35 -4.06
CA SER A 6 5.80 2.36 -3.08
C SER A 6 5.10 2.34 -1.71
N GLY A 7 4.55 1.20 -1.30
CA GLY A 7 3.73 1.03 -0.10
C GLY A 7 2.24 1.38 -0.33
N HIS A 8 1.42 1.09 0.68
CA HIS A 8 0.00 1.45 0.67
C HIS A 8 -0.17 2.96 0.92
N ARG A 9 -1.05 3.61 0.16
CA ARG A 9 -1.28 5.06 0.25
C ARG A 9 -2.76 5.37 0.31
N HIS A 10 -3.12 6.43 1.03
CA HIS A 10 -4.50 6.86 1.10
C HIS A 10 -4.90 7.57 -0.20
N VAL A 11 -5.97 7.11 -0.83
CA VAL A 11 -6.54 7.76 -2.02
C VAL A 11 -7.28 9.02 -1.57
N LEU A 12 -6.91 10.16 -2.15
CA LEU A 12 -7.56 11.44 -1.93
C LEU A 12 -8.69 11.66 -2.94
N HIS A 13 -8.46 11.29 -4.20
CA HIS A 13 -9.43 11.43 -5.29
C HIS A 13 -9.20 10.36 -6.35
N ARG A 14 -10.26 9.91 -7.03
CA ARG A 14 -10.19 8.91 -8.09
C ARG A 14 -11.09 9.30 -9.24
N THR A 15 -10.56 9.22 -10.46
CA THR A 15 -11.32 9.34 -11.72
C THR A 15 -11.38 7.97 -12.41
N GLU A 16 -11.92 7.91 -13.63
CA GLU A 16 -11.90 6.71 -14.47
C GLU A 16 -10.52 6.36 -15.04
N LYS A 17 -9.54 7.29 -14.98
CA LYS A 17 -8.20 7.11 -15.60
C LYS A 17 -7.05 7.31 -14.62
N THR A 18 -7.26 8.04 -13.53
CA THR A 18 -6.22 8.42 -12.57
C THR A 18 -6.67 8.29 -11.12
N VAL A 19 -5.70 8.07 -10.24
CA VAL A 19 -5.85 8.07 -8.78
C VAL A 19 -4.90 9.14 -8.23
N SER A 20 -5.42 10.08 -7.46
CA SER A 20 -4.62 10.97 -6.63
C SER A 20 -4.48 10.37 -5.23
N VAL A 21 -3.25 10.21 -4.76
CA VAL A 21 -2.92 9.69 -3.43
C VAL A 21 -2.15 10.74 -2.62
N ASP A 22 -2.19 10.63 -1.28
CA ASP A 22 -1.23 11.35 -0.46
C ASP A 22 0.17 10.73 -0.59
N HIS A 23 1.15 11.62 -0.75
CA HIS A 23 2.57 11.30 -0.72
C HIS A 23 3.29 12.21 0.28
N GLY A 24 2.97 12.06 1.57
CA GLY A 24 3.64 12.78 2.66
C GLY A 24 3.25 14.25 2.71
N GLY A 25 1.95 14.55 2.58
CA GLY A 25 1.42 15.91 2.51
C GLY A 25 1.45 16.55 1.12
N THR A 26 1.92 15.83 0.09
CA THR A 26 1.84 16.24 -1.31
C THR A 26 0.88 15.35 -2.08
N GLN A 27 -0.04 15.92 -2.86
CA GLN A 27 -0.93 15.14 -3.73
C GLN A 27 -0.16 14.62 -4.95
N LEU A 28 -0.08 13.29 -5.09
CA LEU A 28 0.52 12.62 -6.24
C LEU A 28 -0.57 11.98 -7.11
N THR A 29 -0.64 12.34 -8.39
CA THR A 29 -1.60 11.75 -9.34
C THR A 29 -0.93 10.70 -10.21
N VAL A 30 -1.49 9.50 -10.22
CA VAL A 30 -0.96 8.30 -10.89
C VAL A 30 -2.04 7.73 -11.82
N ALA A 31 -1.66 7.18 -12.98
CA ALA A 31 -2.60 6.46 -13.85
C ALA A 31 -3.07 5.15 -13.20
N ILE A 32 -4.33 4.76 -13.34
CA ILE A 32 -4.90 3.55 -12.70
C ILE A 32 -4.14 2.28 -13.08
N ASP A 33 -3.67 2.19 -14.32
CA ASP A 33 -2.82 1.10 -14.84
C ASP A 33 -1.53 0.87 -14.01
N ARG A 34 -1.07 1.89 -13.29
CA ARG A 34 0.11 1.85 -12.42
C ARG A 34 -0.23 1.80 -10.92
N VAL A 35 -1.49 1.55 -10.56
CA VAL A 35 -1.97 1.50 -9.18
C VAL A 35 -2.49 0.10 -8.85
N GLU A 36 -1.78 -0.60 -7.97
CA GLU A 36 -2.23 -1.86 -7.40
C GLU A 36 -3.17 -1.61 -6.20
N PRO A 37 -4.38 -2.19 -6.17
CA PRO A 37 -5.31 -2.01 -5.05
C PRO A 37 -4.88 -2.83 -3.83
N ALA A 38 -4.46 -2.16 -2.75
CA ALA A 38 -4.14 -2.81 -1.49
C ALA A 38 -5.40 -3.25 -0.74
N PHE A 39 -5.61 -4.56 -0.58
CA PHE A 39 -6.73 -5.12 0.19
C PHE A 39 -6.47 -5.02 1.70
N ILE A 40 -7.07 -4.04 2.38
CA ILE A 40 -6.91 -3.85 3.83
C ILE A 40 -7.81 -4.86 4.57
N PHE A 41 -7.20 -5.77 5.32
CA PHE A 41 -7.94 -6.64 6.22
C PHE A 41 -8.28 -5.87 7.50
N VAL A 42 -9.57 -5.72 7.79
CA VAL A 42 -10.06 -5.25 9.09
C VAL A 42 -10.29 -6.48 9.96
N HIS A 43 -9.38 -6.75 10.89
CA HIS A 43 -9.66 -7.74 11.93
C HIS A 43 -10.76 -7.22 12.88
N GLY A 44 -11.50 -8.13 13.52
CA GLY A 44 -12.64 -7.79 14.40
C GLY A 44 -12.31 -6.95 15.64
N ASN A 45 -11.04 -6.57 15.84
CA ASN A 45 -10.57 -5.58 16.81
C ASN A 45 -10.55 -4.13 16.26
N GLY A 46 -10.98 -3.91 15.00
CA GLY A 46 -10.95 -2.60 14.33
C GLY A 46 -9.58 -2.21 13.75
N GLU A 47 -8.58 -3.09 13.85
CA GLU A 47 -7.23 -2.81 13.39
C GLU A 47 -7.12 -2.98 11.86
N ARG A 48 -6.84 -1.89 11.15
CA ARG A 48 -6.64 -1.87 9.69
C ARG A 48 -5.23 -2.32 9.35
N ARG A 49 -5.03 -3.61 9.07
CA ARG A 49 -3.74 -4.14 8.58
C ARG A 49 -3.72 -4.23 7.06
N SER A 50 -2.79 -3.48 6.45
CA SER A 50 -2.43 -3.66 5.05
C SER A 50 -1.71 -5.01 4.85
N PRO A 51 -1.83 -5.65 3.68
CA PRO A 51 -1.33 -7.02 3.46
C PRO A 51 0.20 -7.09 3.23
N ALA A 52 0.94 -6.03 3.58
CA ALA A 52 2.35 -5.82 3.24
C ALA A 52 3.21 -5.51 4.49
N SER A 53 2.93 -6.19 5.62
CA SER A 53 3.69 -6.04 6.88
C SER A 53 4.45 -7.32 7.28
N ASN A 54 4.87 -8.13 6.30
CA ASN A 54 5.61 -9.39 6.51
C ASN A 54 6.90 -9.52 5.67
N SER A 55 7.71 -8.46 5.59
CA SER A 55 9.18 -8.51 5.33
C SER A 55 9.80 -7.12 5.50
N THR A 56 11.00 -6.92 6.04
CA THR A 56 12.05 -7.81 6.56
C THR A 56 12.50 -7.32 7.95
N GLU A 57 13.29 -8.03 8.76
CA GLU A 57 13.48 -9.47 9.02
C GLU A 57 14.29 -9.56 10.33
N SER A 58 14.14 -10.62 11.12
CA SER A 58 15.32 -11.22 11.78
C SER A 58 15.18 -12.72 11.96
N ARG A 59 15.83 -13.46 11.06
CA ARG A 59 16.26 -14.83 11.26
C ARG A 59 17.15 -14.93 12.50
N LYS A 60 16.71 -15.70 13.51
CA LYS A 60 17.64 -16.48 14.33
C LYS A 60 17.12 -17.92 14.45
N LYS A 61 17.83 -18.83 13.78
CA LYS A 61 17.62 -20.27 13.84
C LYS A 61 18.74 -20.85 14.70
N GLU A 62 18.43 -21.10 15.96
CA GLU A 62 19.29 -21.63 17.02
C GLU A 62 18.26 -22.14 18.06
N THR A 63 18.19 -23.41 18.45
CA THR A 63 19.16 -24.52 18.38
C THR A 63 18.58 -25.70 17.61
#